data_AF-A0A4U1FNM0-F1
#
_entry.id   AF-A0A4U1FNM0-F1
#
_cell.length_a   1.000
_cell.length_b   1.000
_cell.length_c   1.000
_cell.angle_alpha   90.00
_cell.angle_beta   90.00
_cell.angle_gamma   90.00
#
_symmetry.space_group_name_H-M   'P 1'
#
loop_
_entity.id
_entity.type
_entity.pdbx_description
1 polymer ?
#
loop_
_entity_poly.entity_id
_entity_poly.type
_entity_poly.pdbx_seq_one_letter_code
_entity_poly.pdbx_strand_id
1 'polypeptide(L)'
;LFPDVGGGYFLPRLQGKLGCFLALTGFRLKGRDVYAAGIATHFVDSEKLGMLEEDLLALKSPSKENIAEVLETYHAKSKIDQDKSFILEEHMDKINSWFSANTVEQIIENLQQDGSSFALEQL
;
A
#
# COMPACT_ATOMS: atom_id res chain seq x y z
N LEU A 1 -14.67 15.99 -1.39
CA LEU A 1 -14.70 14.52 -1.39
C LEU A 1 -13.71 14.04 -0.32
N PHE A 2 -13.98 12.95 0.38
CA PHE A 2 -13.07 12.35 1.39
C PHE A 2 -12.86 10.87 1.05
N PRO A 3 -11.87 10.16 1.65
CA PRO A 3 -11.70 8.73 1.41
C PRO A 3 -12.93 7.93 1.85
N ASP A 4 -13.80 7.61 0.89
CA ASP A 4 -15.09 6.96 1.08
C ASP A 4 -14.96 5.43 0.99
N VAL A 5 -16.09 4.72 0.84
CA VAL A 5 -16.16 3.25 0.70
C VAL A 5 -15.37 2.42 1.74
N GLY A 6 -15.26 2.94 2.96
CA GLY A 6 -14.52 2.30 4.05
C GLY A 6 -13.08 2.79 4.23
N GLY A 7 -12.66 3.85 3.53
CA GLY A 7 -11.37 4.52 3.72
C GLY A 7 -11.06 4.84 5.18
N GLY A 8 -12.05 5.36 5.91
CA GLY A 8 -11.94 5.61 7.35
C GLY A 8 -11.72 4.36 8.21
N TYR A 9 -11.96 3.15 7.70
CA TYR A 9 -11.67 1.90 8.40
C TYR A 9 -10.28 1.36 8.08
N PHE A 10 -9.92 1.20 6.81
CA PHE A 10 -8.68 0.51 6.45
C PHE A 10 -7.44 1.42 6.48
N LEU A 11 -7.56 2.71 6.12
CA LEU A 11 -6.40 3.62 6.08
C LEU A 11 -5.76 3.77 7.47
N PRO A 12 -6.51 4.01 8.57
CA PRO A 12 -5.90 4.09 9.90
C PRO A 12 -5.30 2.78 10.41
N ARG A 13 -5.54 1.65 9.73
CA ARG A 13 -5.00 0.32 10.08
C ARG A 13 -3.76 -0.06 9.26
N LEU A 14 -3.38 0.76 8.28
CA LEU A 14 -2.07 0.64 7.64
C LEU A 14 -0.97 1.01 8.64
N GLN A 15 0.26 0.59 8.35
CA GLN A 15 1.39 0.82 9.26
C GLN A 15 1.57 2.30 9.61
N GLY A 16 1.71 2.57 10.91
CA GLY A 16 1.97 3.92 11.44
C GLY A 16 0.95 4.97 10.98
N LYS A 17 1.42 6.02 10.31
CA LYS A 17 0.58 7.10 9.74
C LYS A 17 0.48 7.05 8.22
N LEU A 18 0.89 5.94 7.60
CA LEU A 18 0.84 5.77 6.14
C LEU A 18 -0.56 6.06 5.57
N GLY A 19 -1.61 5.54 6.19
CA GLY A 19 -2.97 5.79 5.70
C GLY A 19 -3.43 7.23 5.85
N CYS A 20 -2.97 7.96 6.87
CA CYS A 20 -3.25 9.39 7.01
C CYS A 20 -2.55 10.19 5.90
N PHE A 21 -1.29 9.86 5.63
CA PHE A 21 -0.54 10.41 4.50
C PHE A 21 -1.27 10.17 3.17
N LEU A 22 -1.60 8.91 2.85
CA LEU A 22 -2.31 8.55 1.62
C LEU A 22 -3.68 9.24 1.50
N ALA A 23 -4.40 9.38 2.61
CA ALA A 23 -5.71 10.04 2.67
C ALA A 23 -5.64 11.54 2.32
N LEU A 24 -4.64 12.24 2.85
CA LEU A 24 -4.54 13.69 2.76
C LEU A 24 -3.83 14.16 1.49
N THR A 25 -2.78 13.45 1.06
CA THR A 25 -1.98 13.85 -0.12
C THR A 25 -2.46 13.22 -1.42
N GLY A 26 -3.21 12.11 -1.34
CA GLY A 26 -3.60 11.34 -2.51
C GLY A 26 -2.43 10.67 -3.22
N PHE A 27 -1.28 10.49 -2.54
CA PHE A 27 -0.09 9.88 -3.09
C PHE A 27 -0.39 8.54 -3.78
N ARG A 28 0.24 8.31 -4.94
CA ARG A 28 -0.07 7.15 -5.80
C ARG A 28 0.96 6.04 -5.61
N LEU A 29 0.49 4.94 -5.04
CA LEU A 29 1.21 3.67 -5.03
C LEU A 29 0.94 2.92 -6.34
N LYS A 30 1.96 2.25 -6.87
CA LYS A 30 1.88 1.48 -8.12
C LYS A 30 2.48 0.09 -7.94
N GLY A 31 1.90 -0.89 -8.61
CA GLY A 31 2.44 -2.25 -8.66
C GLY A 31 2.71 -2.83 -7.27
N ARG A 32 3.95 -3.29 -7.04
CA ARG A 32 4.35 -3.95 -5.79
C ARG A 32 4.35 -3.02 -4.57
N ASP A 33 4.38 -1.71 -4.76
CA ASP A 33 4.25 -0.75 -3.64
C ASP A 33 2.87 -0.83 -2.97
N VAL A 34 1.82 -1.26 -3.69
CA VAL A 34 0.48 -1.47 -3.13
C VAL A 34 0.47 -2.69 -2.20
N TYR A 35 1.24 -3.73 -2.53
CA TYR A 35 1.46 -4.90 -1.68
C TYR A 35 2.31 -4.53 -0.46
N ALA A 36 3.42 -3.82 -0.66
CA ALA A 36 4.29 -3.39 0.43
C ALA A 36 3.58 -2.46 1.44
N ALA A 37 2.65 -1.63 0.97
CA ALA A 37 1.81 -0.80 1.83
C ALA A 37 0.74 -1.58 2.62
N GLY A 38 0.55 -2.88 2.35
CA GLY A 38 -0.46 -3.72 2.99
C GLY A 38 -1.89 -3.53 2.43
N ILE A 39 -2.03 -2.92 1.26
CA ILE A 39 -3.34 -2.71 0.60
C ILE A 39 -3.71 -3.91 -0.28
N ALA A 40 -2.75 -4.42 -1.07
CA ALA A 40 -2.89 -5.69 -1.77
C ALA A 40 -2.33 -6.82 -0.90
N THR A 41 -3.02 -7.96 -0.87
CA THR A 41 -2.55 -9.12 -0.09
C THR A 41 -1.48 -9.92 -0.82
N HIS A 42 -1.52 -9.91 -2.15
CA HIS A 42 -0.57 -10.61 -3.02
C HIS A 42 -0.25 -9.72 -4.23
N PHE A 43 0.87 -10.00 -4.88
CA PHE A 43 1.28 -9.38 -6.13
C PHE A 43 1.54 -10.46 -7.19
N VAL A 44 1.04 -10.24 -8.41
CA VAL A 44 1.18 -11.19 -9.52
C VAL A 44 1.63 -10.44 -10.77
N ASP A 45 2.66 -10.95 -11.46
CA ASP A 45 3.09 -10.40 -12.76
C ASP A 45 1.91 -10.48 -13.75
N SER A 46 1.63 -9.39 -14.48
CA SER A 46 0.43 -9.30 -15.34
C SER A 46 0.34 -10.41 -16.39
N GLU A 47 1.47 -10.88 -16.90
CA GLU A 47 1.54 -12.00 -17.86
C GLU A 47 1.01 -13.33 -17.29
N LYS A 48 1.02 -13.50 -15.96
CA LYS A 48 0.56 -14.72 -15.26
C LYS A 48 -0.89 -14.61 -14.78
N LEU A 49 -1.53 -13.46 -14.94
CA LEU A 49 -2.87 -13.21 -14.40
C LEU A 49 -3.92 -14.14 -15.01
N GLY A 50 -3.83 -14.42 -16.32
CA GLY A 50 -4.73 -15.36 -16.99
C GLY A 50 -4.60 -16.79 -16.46
N MET A 51 -3.36 -17.25 -16.21
CA MET A 51 -3.12 -18.58 -15.63
C MET A 51 -3.62 -18.68 -14.18
N LEU A 52 -3.44 -17.62 -13.39
CA LEU A 52 -3.99 -17.56 -12.03
C LEU A 52 -5.51 -17.69 -12.05
N GLU A 53 -6.19 -16.99 -12.96
CA GLU A 53 -7.64 -17.08 -13.12
C GLU A 53 -8.08 -18.50 -13.48
N GLU A 54 -7.41 -19.13 -14.45
CA GLU A 54 -7.69 -20.52 -14.86
C GLU A 54 -7.50 -21.51 -13.70
N ASP A 55 -6.41 -21.39 -12.94
CA ASP A 55 -6.12 -22.28 -11.80
C ASP A 55 -7.15 -22.12 -10.67
N LEU A 56 -7.58 -20.89 -10.39
CA LEU A 56 -8.63 -20.62 -9.40
C LEU A 56 -9.99 -21.21 -9.83
N LEU A 57 -10.34 -21.10 -11.11
CA LEU A 57 -11.59 -21.66 -11.67
C LEU A 57 -11.59 -23.20 -11.71
N ALA A 58 -10.42 -23.82 -11.82
CA ALA A 58 -10.28 -25.28 -11.86
C ALA A 58 -10.49 -25.95 -10.49
N LEU A 59 -10.46 -25.19 -9.38
CA LEU A 59 -10.64 -25.71 -8.04
C LEU A 59 -12.08 -26.25 -7.82
N LYS A 60 -12.19 -27.46 -7.26
CA LYS A 60 -13.48 -28.09 -6.95
C LYS A 60 -13.81 -27.95 -5.47
N SER A 61 -14.84 -27.16 -5.16
CA SER A 61 -15.27 -26.86 -3.79
C SER A 61 -14.12 -26.43 -2.86
N PRO A 62 -13.33 -25.39 -3.24
CA PRO A 62 -12.14 -25.03 -2.50
C PRO A 62 -12.45 -24.50 -1.10
N SER A 63 -11.56 -24.82 -0.16
CA SER A 63 -11.48 -24.10 1.10
C SER A 63 -10.72 -22.77 0.91
N LYS A 64 -10.71 -21.93 1.95
CA LYS A 64 -9.93 -20.69 1.93
C LYS A 64 -8.43 -20.97 1.79
N GLU A 65 -7.97 -22.05 2.40
CA GLU A 65 -6.58 -22.49 2.38
C GLU A 65 -6.15 -22.92 0.97
N ASN A 66 -7.03 -23.60 0.23
CA ASN A 66 -6.75 -23.95 -1.17
C ASN A 66 -6.59 -22.70 -2.05
N ILE A 67 -7.45 -21.69 -1.86
CA ILE A 67 -7.35 -20.42 -2.60
C ILE A 67 -6.06 -19.69 -2.23
N ALA A 68 -5.75 -19.62 -0.93
CA ALA A 68 -4.53 -18.99 -0.44
C ALA A 68 -3.27 -19.64 -1.03
N GLU A 69 -3.22 -20.98 -1.10
CA GLU A 69 -2.09 -21.72 -1.68
C GLU A 69 -1.86 -21.36 -3.16
N VAL A 70 -2.92 -21.23 -3.95
CA VAL A 70 -2.83 -20.79 -5.34
C VAL A 70 -2.29 -19.37 -5.41
N LEU A 71 -2.86 -18.42 -4.66
CA LEU A 71 -2.41 -17.04 -4.65
C LEU A 71 -0.94 -16.90 -4.22
N GLU A 72 -0.53 -17.60 -3.18
CA GLU A 72 0.86 -17.62 -2.69
C GLU A 72 1.82 -18.21 -3.73
N THR A 73 1.40 -19.25 -4.44
CA THR A 73 2.20 -19.86 -5.51
C THR A 73 2.53 -18.85 -6.61
N TYR A 74 1.53 -18.07 -7.06
CA TYR A 74 1.73 -17.03 -8.06
C TYR A 74 2.51 -15.84 -7.50
N HIS A 75 2.26 -15.48 -6.25
CA HIS A 75 2.99 -14.40 -5.57
C HIS A 75 4.48 -14.68 -5.48
N ALA A 76 4.87 -15.85 -4.99
CA ALA A 76 6.26 -16.27 -4.84
C ALA A 76 7.00 -16.36 -6.19
N LYS A 77 6.28 -16.67 -7.27
CA LYS A 77 6.82 -16.74 -8.64
C LYS A 77 6.90 -15.39 -9.34
N SER A 78 6.38 -14.31 -8.74
CA SER A 78 6.32 -12.99 -9.39
C SER A 78 7.62 -12.23 -9.26
N LYS A 79 8.17 -11.78 -10.39
CA LYS A 79 9.53 -11.26 -10.49
C LYS A 79 9.61 -9.75 -10.65
N ILE A 80 8.55 -9.10 -11.14
CA ILE A 80 8.56 -7.65 -11.34
C ILE A 80 8.76 -6.97 -9.99
N ASP A 81 9.79 -6.14 -9.89
CA ASP A 81 10.14 -5.37 -8.68
C ASP A 81 10.33 -6.21 -7.41
N GLN A 82 10.65 -7.52 -7.52
CA GLN A 82 10.71 -8.43 -6.36
C GLN A 82 11.67 -7.95 -5.25
N ASP A 83 12.82 -7.39 -5.65
CA ASP A 83 13.86 -6.91 -4.72
C ASP A 83 13.82 -5.38 -4.53
N LYS A 84 12.79 -4.71 -5.08
CA LYS A 84 12.62 -3.27 -4.94
C LYS A 84 12.08 -2.95 -3.55
N SER A 85 12.78 -2.08 -2.82
CA SER A 85 12.27 -1.52 -1.57
C SER A 85 10.98 -0.74 -1.79
N PHE A 86 10.13 -0.70 -0.76
CA PHE A 86 8.93 0.12 -0.76
C PHE A 86 9.28 1.60 -1.01
N ILE A 87 8.57 2.25 -1.92
CA ILE A 87 8.86 3.63 -2.34
C ILE A 87 8.83 4.67 -1.20
N LEU A 88 8.12 4.39 -0.10
CA LEU A 88 8.07 5.29 1.07
C LEU A 88 8.91 4.80 2.25
N GLU A 89 9.67 3.70 2.11
CA GLU A 89 10.42 3.07 3.21
C GLU A 89 11.30 4.08 3.95
N GLU A 90 12.12 4.83 3.22
CA GLU A 90 13.03 5.84 3.79
C GLU A 90 12.31 7.06 4.37
N HIS A 91 11.03 7.25 4.05
CA HIS A 91 10.21 8.36 4.51
C HIS A 91 9.26 7.95 5.64
N MET A 92 9.15 6.66 5.99
CA MET A 92 8.16 6.17 6.95
C MET A 92 8.27 6.83 8.32
N ASP A 93 9.49 7.00 8.86
CA ASP A 93 9.70 7.67 10.14
C ASP A 93 9.25 9.14 10.11
N LYS A 94 9.53 9.83 9.00
CA LYS A 94 9.12 11.21 8.79
C LYS A 94 7.61 11.34 8.61
N ILE A 95 7.00 10.47 7.81
CA ILE A 95 5.55 10.38 7.63
C ILE A 95 4.87 10.15 8.98
N ASN A 96 5.39 9.22 9.79
CA ASN A 96 4.88 8.95 11.13
C ASN A 96 4.93 10.20 12.03
N SER A 97 6.01 10.99 11.93
CA SER A 97 6.16 12.24 12.66
C SER A 97 5.21 13.33 12.18
N TRP A 98 5.24 13.67 10.88
CA TRP A 98 4.46 14.79 10.32
C TRP A 98 2.96 14.60 10.49
N PHE A 99 2.47 13.38 10.22
CA PHE A 99 1.05 13.02 10.26
C PHE A 99 0.58 12.51 11.63
N SER A 100 1.36 12.75 12.69
CA SER A 100 0.95 12.45 14.07
C SER A 100 0.03 13.50 14.69
N ALA A 101 0.03 14.72 14.15
CA ALA A 101 -0.75 15.83 14.68
C ALA A 101 -2.27 15.65 14.50
N ASN A 102 -3.05 16.37 15.31
CA ASN A 102 -4.51 16.27 15.34
C ASN A 102 -5.21 17.25 14.40
N THR A 103 -4.49 18.21 13.83
CA THR A 103 -5.03 19.20 12.90
C THR A 103 -4.18 19.26 11.63
N VAL A 104 -4.80 19.64 10.52
CA VAL A 104 -4.12 19.75 9.22
C VAL A 104 -3.09 20.88 9.25
N GLU A 105 -3.39 21.98 9.94
CA GLU A 105 -2.48 23.12 10.13
C GLU A 105 -1.17 22.68 10.78
N GLN A 106 -1.23 21.84 11.82
CA GLN A 106 -0.03 21.30 12.46
C GLN A 106 0.73 20.32 11.56
N ILE A 107 0.04 19.53 10.73
CA ILE A 107 0.71 18.66 9.75
C ILE A 107 1.48 19.50 8.72
N ILE A 108 0.87 20.59 8.23
CA ILE A 108 1.50 21.55 7.32
C ILE A 108 2.72 22.20 7.98
N GLU A 109 2.61 22.66 9.23
CA GLU A 109 3.74 23.21 9.99
C GLU A 109 4.88 22.19 10.13
N ASN A 110 4.56 20.93 10.45
CA ASN A 110 5.55 19.86 10.58
C ASN A 110 6.31 19.60 9.25
N LEU A 111 5.59 19.58 8.13
CA LEU A 111 6.19 19.41 6.79
C LEU A 111 7.10 20.59 6.42
N GLN A 112 6.64 21.82 6.68
CA GLN A 112 7.42 23.04 6.45
C GLN A 112 8.69 23.09 7.31
N GLN A 113 8.62 22.63 8.56
CA GLN A 113 9.77 22.60 9.48
C GLN A 113 10.83 21.57 9.08
N ASP A 114 10.45 20.40 8.55
CA ASP A 114 11.42 19.43 8.03
C ASP A 114 12.13 19.95 6.77
N GLY A 115 11.37 20.56 5.85
CA GLY A 115 11.92 21.27 4.69
C GLY A 115 12.69 20.39 3.69
N SER A 116 12.69 19.05 3.83
CA SER A 116 13.27 18.18 2.80
C SER A 116 12.47 18.26 1.50
N SER A 117 13.12 17.96 0.37
CA SER A 117 12.45 17.97 -0.94
C SER A 117 11.17 17.14 -0.93
N PHE A 118 11.21 15.94 -0.34
CA PHE A 118 10.02 15.10 -0.21
C PHE A 118 8.92 15.79 0.61
N ALA A 119 9.23 16.36 1.78
CA ALA A 119 8.24 17.06 2.61
C ALA A 119 7.56 18.22 1.86
N LEU A 120 8.35 19.01 1.14
CA LEU A 120 7.86 20.16 0.39
C LEU A 120 7.03 19.78 -0.83
N GLU A 121 7.27 18.60 -1.43
CA GLU A 121 6.44 18.05 -2.50
C GLU A 121 5.06 17.58 -2.01
N GLN A 122 4.89 17.32 -0.71
CA GLN A 122 3.62 16.88 -0.12
C GLN A 122 2.76 18.01 0.47
N LEU A 123 3.27 19.25 0.46
CA LEU A 123 2.55 20.47 0.84
C LEU A 123 1.61 20.95 -0.28
#